data_AF-A0A7G9XKZ5-F1
#
_entry.id   AF-A0A7G9XKZ5-F1
#
_cell.length_a   1.000
_cell.length_b   1.000
_cell.length_c   1.000
_cell.angle_alpha   90.00
_cell.angle_beta   90.00
_cell.angle_gamma   90.00
#
_symmetry.space_group_name_H-M   'P 1'
#
loop_
_entity.id
_entity.type
_entity.pdbx_description
1 polymer ?
#
loop_
_entity_poly.entity_id
_entity_poly.type
_entity_poly.pdbx_seq_one_letter_code
_entity_poly.pdbx_strand_id
1 'polypeptide(L)'
;MTLKKSESFYDCIKAMQQFAETYAKQTNTFFSLDPSITSIIITGLATYKDRYKVPLCPCRNYHNEEAEIELNYWICPCISMRERKECHCKLFVQPTESYASKSQKIDLDTIYNNL
;
A
#
# COMPACT_ATOMS: atom_id res chain seq x y z
N MET A 1 8.55 -19.45 12.38
CA MET A 1 7.99 -18.71 13.54
C MET A 1 6.80 -17.92 13.03
N THR A 2 5.58 -18.34 13.35
CA THR A 2 4.37 -17.62 12.95
C THR A 2 4.23 -16.41 13.88
N LEU A 3 4.53 -15.22 13.37
CA LEU A 3 4.39 -13.97 14.13
C LEU A 3 2.90 -13.75 14.41
N LYS A 4 2.48 -13.86 15.67
CA LYS A 4 1.15 -13.40 16.10
C LYS A 4 1.11 -11.88 15.93
N LYS A 5 0.27 -11.40 15.01
CA LYS A 5 0.02 -9.97 14.78
C LYS A 5 -0.54 -9.34 16.06
N SER A 6 0.06 -8.24 16.51
CA SER A 6 -0.33 -7.51 17.73
C SER A 6 -1.48 -6.54 17.45
N GLU A 7 -2.13 -6.02 18.49
CA GLU A 7 -3.11 -4.92 18.38
C GLU A 7 -2.54 -3.72 17.59
N SER A 8 -1.25 -3.42 17.81
CA SER A 8 -0.46 -2.43 17.05
C SER A 8 -0.40 -2.70 15.53
N PHE A 9 -0.46 -3.96 15.09
CA PHE A 9 -0.44 -4.28 13.66
C PHE A 9 -1.78 -3.94 12.99
N TYR A 10 -2.92 -4.19 13.66
CA TYR A 10 -4.23 -3.82 13.14
C TYR A 10 -4.38 -2.29 13.02
N ASP A 11 -3.77 -1.53 13.93
CA ASP A 11 -3.67 -0.08 13.82
C ASP A 11 -2.83 0.35 12.60
N CYS A 12 -1.73 -0.34 12.31
CA CYS A 12 -0.94 -0.10 11.10
C CYS A 12 -1.75 -0.38 9.82
N ILE A 13 -2.55 -1.44 9.80
CA ILE A 13 -3.47 -1.74 8.68
C ILE A 13 -4.48 -0.61 8.50
N LYS A 14 -5.14 -0.18 9.58
CA LYS A 14 -6.12 0.91 9.53
C LYS A 14 -5.49 2.21 9.05
N ALA A 15 -4.29 2.53 9.53
CA ALA A 15 -3.54 3.70 9.07
C ALA A 15 -3.20 3.63 7.58
N MET A 16 -2.80 2.46 7.06
CA MET A 16 -2.48 2.26 5.64
C MET A 16 -3.72 2.25 4.74
N GLN A 17 -4.86 1.73 5.23
CA GLN A 17 -6.14 1.83 4.56
C GLN A 17 -6.57 3.29 4.41
N GLN A 18 -6.57 4.06 5.50
CA GLN A 18 -6.92 5.48 5.49
C GLN A 18 -5.98 6.31 4.60
N PHE A 19 -4.68 6.03 4.66
CA PHE A 19 -3.68 6.63 3.77
C PHE A 19 -4.00 6.35 2.30
N ALA A 20 -4.24 5.08 1.94
CA ALA A 20 -4.52 4.69 0.57
C ALA A 20 -5.80 5.35 0.04
N GLU A 21 -6.90 5.34 0.81
CA GLU A 21 -8.15 5.98 0.39
C GLU A 21 -8.01 7.49 0.22
N THR A 22 -7.28 8.14 1.13
CA THR A 22 -7.04 9.59 1.06
C THR A 22 -6.20 9.94 -0.16
N TYR A 23 -5.11 9.20 -0.39
CA TYR A 23 -4.19 9.48 -1.48
C TYR A 23 -4.79 9.15 -2.85
N ALA A 24 -5.60 8.10 -2.96
CA ALA A 24 -6.36 7.77 -4.17
C ALA A 24 -7.27 8.94 -4.56
N LYS A 25 -8.04 9.49 -3.60
CA LYS A 25 -8.89 10.66 -3.80
C LYS A 25 -8.10 11.89 -4.23
N GLN A 26 -7.02 12.22 -3.52
CA GLN A 26 -6.19 13.40 -3.80
C GLN A 26 -5.54 13.35 -5.19
N THR A 27 -5.13 12.18 -5.64
CA THR A 27 -4.42 12.03 -6.92
C THR A 27 -5.33 11.69 -8.11
N ASN A 28 -6.64 11.55 -7.88
CA ASN A 28 -7.61 11.05 -8.84
C ASN A 28 -7.19 9.71 -9.47
N THR A 29 -6.74 8.79 -8.60
CA THR A 29 -6.45 7.41 -8.95
C THR A 29 -7.43 6.48 -8.27
N PHE A 30 -7.53 5.25 -8.76
CA PHE A 30 -8.48 4.26 -8.31
C PHE A 30 -7.75 2.99 -7.88
N PHE A 31 -8.38 2.20 -7.02
CA PHE A 31 -7.86 0.90 -6.64
C PHE A 31 -8.00 -0.10 -7.79
N SER A 32 -7.21 -1.18 -7.71
CA SER A 32 -7.27 -2.26 -8.70
C SER A 32 -8.68 -2.84 -8.82
N LEU A 33 -9.03 -3.29 -10.02
CA LEU A 33 -10.30 -3.99 -10.31
C LEU A 33 -10.47 -5.22 -9.42
N ASP A 34 -9.37 -5.88 -9.05
CA ASP A 34 -9.35 -6.97 -8.08
C ASP A 34 -9.03 -6.42 -6.66
N PRO A 35 -10.00 -6.44 -5.73
CA PRO A 35 -9.79 -5.95 -4.37
C PRO A 35 -8.73 -6.74 -3.58
N SER A 36 -8.44 -7.99 -3.96
CA SER A 36 -7.41 -8.81 -3.31
C SER A 36 -6.01 -8.22 -3.50
N ILE A 37 -5.72 -7.64 -4.68
CA ILE A 37 -4.47 -6.94 -4.94
C ILE A 37 -4.31 -5.76 -4.00
N THR A 38 -5.35 -4.92 -3.91
CA THR A 38 -5.37 -3.75 -3.02
C THR A 38 -5.13 -4.15 -1.56
N SER A 39 -5.81 -5.21 -1.11
CA SER A 39 -5.67 -5.78 0.22
C SER A 39 -4.24 -6.25 0.53
N ILE A 40 -3.64 -7.04 -0.37
CA ILE A 40 -2.27 -7.57 -0.20
C ILE A 40 -1.26 -6.42 -0.12
N ILE A 41 -1.40 -5.39 -0.96
CA ILE A 41 -0.49 -4.25 -0.94
C ILE A 41 -0.64 -3.42 0.35
N ILE A 42 -1.87 -3.14 0.81
CA ILE A 42 -2.09 -2.44 2.09
C ILE A 42 -1.48 -3.24 3.25
N THR A 43 -1.65 -4.55 3.24
CA THR A 43 -1.05 -5.45 4.25
C THR A 43 0.48 -5.40 4.24
N GLY A 44 1.08 -5.40 3.05
CA GLY A 44 2.54 -5.24 2.89
C GLY A 44 3.04 -3.89 3.42
N LEU A 45 2.37 -2.79 3.07
CA LEU A 45 2.71 -1.46 3.57
C LEU A 45 2.61 -1.39 5.09
N ALA A 46 1.57 -1.98 5.67
CA ALA A 46 1.39 -2.04 7.12
C ALA A 46 2.48 -2.89 7.79
N THR A 47 2.96 -3.95 7.15
CA THR A 47 4.06 -4.78 7.64
C THR A 47 5.36 -3.99 7.73
N TYR A 48 5.71 -3.23 6.69
CA TYR A 48 6.87 -2.34 6.75
C TYR A 48 6.68 -1.21 7.76
N LYS A 49 5.47 -0.65 7.87
CA LYS A 49 5.18 0.38 8.87
C LYS A 49 5.29 -0.16 10.30
N ASP A 50 4.84 -1.37 10.59
CA ASP A 50 4.95 -1.95 11.93
C ASP A 50 6.43 -2.16 12.31
N ARG A 51 7.21 -2.74 11.37
CA ARG A 51 8.63 -3.06 11.54
C ARG A 51 9.55 -1.84 11.58
N TYR A 52 9.41 -0.93 10.60
CA TYR A 52 10.34 0.20 10.36
C TYR A 52 9.72 1.58 10.57
N LYS A 53 8.44 1.66 10.96
CA LYS A 53 7.68 2.91 11.14
C LYS A 53 7.39 3.69 9.86
N VAL A 54 7.91 3.24 8.72
CA VAL A 54 7.66 3.77 7.39
C VAL A 54 7.08 2.71 6.42
N PRO A 55 6.20 3.10 5.49
CA PRO A 55 5.56 2.15 4.58
C PRO A 55 6.38 1.93 3.31
N LEU A 56 7.47 1.17 3.39
CA LEU A 56 8.27 0.79 2.22
C LEU A 56 7.42 0.00 1.21
N CYS A 57 7.61 0.26 -0.08
CA CYS A 57 6.83 -0.35 -1.16
C CYS A 57 6.97 -1.88 -1.16
N PRO A 58 5.88 -2.66 -0.98
CA PRO A 58 5.99 -4.10 -0.74
C PRO A 58 6.12 -4.94 -2.01
N CYS A 59 5.92 -4.35 -3.19
CA CYS A 59 6.00 -5.06 -4.47
C CYS A 59 7.42 -5.04 -5.08
N ARG A 60 8.46 -4.88 -4.26
CA ARG A 60 9.87 -4.92 -4.70
C ARG A 60 10.66 -5.89 -3.83
N ASN A 61 11.75 -6.39 -4.38
CA ASN A 61 12.75 -7.15 -3.64
C ASN A 61 13.92 -6.23 -3.30
N TYR A 62 14.20 -6.05 -2.01
CA TYR A 62 15.28 -5.20 -1.52
C TYR A 62 16.44 -6.07 -1.04
N HIS A 63 17.66 -5.68 -1.37
CA HIS A 63 18.85 -6.33 -0.80
C HIS A 63 19.08 -5.89 0.65
N ASN A 64 18.83 -4.61 0.94
CA ASN A 64 18.94 -4.01 2.26
C ASN A 64 17.78 -3.02 2.44
N GLU A 65 16.83 -3.33 3.31
CA GLU A 65 15.60 -2.56 3.51
C GLU A 65 15.90 -1.20 4.19
N GLU A 66 16.82 -1.18 5.14
CA GLU A 66 17.21 -0.01 5.91
C GLU A 66 17.90 1.06 5.04
N ALA A 67 18.81 0.65 4.16
CA ALA A 67 19.47 1.56 3.22
C ALA A 67 18.48 2.21 2.24
N GLU A 68 17.49 1.45 1.76
CA GLU A 68 16.45 1.96 0.85
C GLU A 68 15.49 2.91 1.57
N ILE A 69 15.24 2.69 2.86
CA ILE A 69 14.49 3.60 3.73
C ILE A 69 15.23 4.92 3.91
N GLU A 70 16.54 4.89 4.14
CA GLU A 70 17.38 6.10 4.26
C GLU A 70 17.34 6.93 2.97
N LEU A 71 17.37 6.28 1.80
CA LEU A 71 17.27 6.95 0.50
C LEU A 71 15.86 7.46 0.18
N ASN A 72 14.82 6.93 0.82
CA ASN A 72 13.43 7.38 0.70
C ASN A 72 12.84 7.33 -0.73
N TYR A 73 13.46 6.55 -1.64
CA TYR A 73 12.96 6.41 -3.02
C TYR A 73 11.65 5.62 -3.07
N TRP A 74 11.57 4.56 -2.26
CA TRP A 74 10.51 3.56 -2.31
C TRP A 74 9.53 3.61 -1.14
N ILE A 75 9.65 4.59 -0.23
CA ILE A 75 8.64 4.79 0.81
C ILE A 75 7.35 5.28 0.13
N CYS A 76 6.24 4.62 0.41
CA CYS A 76 4.96 4.91 -0.20
C CYS A 76 4.40 6.25 0.31
N PRO A 77 3.99 7.19 -0.58
CA PRO A 77 3.99 7.09 -2.04
C PRO A 77 5.40 7.32 -2.62
N CYS A 78 5.89 6.34 -3.40
CA CYS A 78 7.24 6.38 -3.97
C CYS A 78 7.41 7.52 -4.99
N ILE A 79 8.65 7.82 -5.39
CA ILE A 79 8.94 8.91 -6.34
C ILE A 79 8.12 8.77 -7.64
N SER A 80 8.09 7.59 -8.25
CA SER A 80 7.33 7.36 -9.49
C SER A 80 5.84 7.66 -9.34
N MET A 81 5.25 7.34 -8.18
CA MET A 81 3.85 7.63 -7.91
C MET A 81 3.62 9.14 -7.71
N ARG A 82 4.53 9.83 -7.01
CA ARG A 82 4.42 11.28 -6.75
C ARG A 82 4.60 12.11 -8.01
N GLU A 83 5.57 11.79 -8.84
CA GLU A 83 5.94 12.60 -10.00
C GLU A 83 5.11 12.28 -11.24
N ARG A 84 4.79 10.99 -11.45
CA ARG A 84 4.19 10.51 -12.71
C ARG A 84 2.89 9.75 -12.53
N LYS A 85 2.42 9.56 -11.29
CA LYS A 85 1.26 8.71 -10.96
C LYS A 85 1.41 7.28 -11.48
N GLU A 86 2.63 6.76 -11.43
CA GLU A 86 2.96 5.39 -11.82
C GLU A 86 3.13 4.52 -10.57
N CYS A 87 2.16 3.66 -10.30
CA CYS A 87 2.23 2.70 -9.20
C CYS A 87 2.46 1.28 -9.73
N HIS A 88 3.67 0.74 -9.55
CA HIS A 88 3.97 -0.64 -9.94
C HIS A 88 3.08 -1.65 -9.22
N CYS A 89 2.79 -1.42 -7.94
CA CYS A 89 1.97 -2.33 -7.14
C CYS A 89 0.49 -2.36 -7.55
N LYS A 90 0.05 -1.48 -8.47
CA LYS A 90 -1.36 -1.29 -8.86
C LYS A 90 -2.29 -0.97 -7.70
N LEU A 91 -1.76 -0.37 -6.62
CA LEU A 91 -2.57 0.23 -5.56
C LEU A 91 -3.23 1.51 -6.07
N PHE A 92 -2.51 2.34 -6.81
CA PHE A 92 -3.04 3.57 -7.41
C PHE A 92 -2.99 3.43 -8.93
N VAL A 93 -4.15 3.24 -9.56
CA VAL A 93 -4.30 2.99 -10.99
C VAL A 93 -4.98 4.20 -11.65
N GLN A 94 -4.51 4.61 -12.83
CA GLN A 94 -5.16 5.71 -13.54
C GLN A 94 -6.53 5.28 -14.09
N PRO A 95 -7.53 6.17 -14.11
CA PRO A 95 -8.89 5.82 -14.56
C PRO A 95 -8.97 5.33 -16.01
N THR A 96 -7.96 5.61 -16.83
CA THR A 96 -7.87 5.20 -18.23
C THR A 96 -7.29 3.79 -18.41
N GLU A 97 -6.67 3.22 -17.38
CA GLU A 97 -6.11 1.86 -17.44
C GLU A 97 -7.23 0.82 -17.26
N SER A 98 -7.14 -0.29 -18.00
CA SER A 98 -8.12 -1.40 -17.94
C SER A 98 -8.21 -2.09 -16.57
N TYR A 99 -7.20 -1.91 -15.73
CA TYR A 99 -7.12 -2.50 -14.39
C TYR A 99 -7.69 -1.59 -13.30
N ALA A 100 -8.15 -0.38 -13.65
CA ALA A 100 -8.75 0.54 -12.69
C ALA A 100 -10.18 0.12 -12.35
N SER A 101 -10.48 0.02 -11.07
CA SER A 101 -11.85 0.01 -10.60
C SER A 101 -12.46 1.42 -10.66
N LYS A 102 -13.71 1.55 -10.23
CA LYS A 102 -14.35 2.85 -9.93
C LYS A 102 -14.29 3.20 -8.44
N SER A 103 -13.58 2.41 -7.63
CA SER A 103 -13.52 2.57 -6.19
C SER A 103 -12.22 3.25 -5.74
N GLN A 104 -12.37 4.10 -4.73
CA GLN A 104 -11.28 4.69 -3.94
C GLN A 104 -11.46 4.34 -2.45
N LYS A 105 -12.21 3.27 -2.19
CA LYS A 105 -12.51 2.75 -0.86
C LYS A 105 -12.32 1.24 -0.82
N ILE A 106 -11.92 0.73 0.33
CA ILE A 106 -11.81 -0.69 0.60
C ILE A 106 -12.19 -0.95 2.05
N ASP A 107 -13.08 -1.92 2.27
CA ASP A 107 -13.50 -2.32 3.61
C ASP A 107 -12.38 -3.04 4.34
N LEU A 108 -12.25 -2.75 5.64
CA LEU A 108 -11.26 -3.40 6.51
C LEU A 108 -11.40 -4.92 6.52
N ASP A 109 -12.64 -5.44 6.47
CA ASP A 109 -12.89 -6.88 6.41
C ASP A 109 -12.25 -7.53 5.17
N THR A 110 -12.25 -6.83 4.03
CA THR A 110 -11.58 -7.31 2.81
C THR A 110 -10.08 -7.44 3.04
N ILE A 111 -9.48 -6.51 3.80
CA ILE A 111 -8.06 -6.55 4.13
C ILE A 111 -7.78 -7.66 5.14
N TYR A 112 -8.60 -7.79 6.17
CA TYR A 112 -8.44 -8.80 7.22
C TYR A 112 -8.58 -10.23 6.73
N ASN A 113 -9.36 -10.47 5.67
CA ASN A 113 -9.45 -11.79 5.03
C ASN A 113 -8.12 -12.27 4.41
N ASN A 114 -7.11 -11.41 4.28
CA ASN A 114 -5.79 -11.75 3.75
C ASN A 114 -4.70 -11.90 4.83
N LEU A 115 -5.07 -11.89 6.12
CA LEU A 115 -4.13 -11.90 7.25
C LEU A 115 -3.83 -13.28 7.82
#